data_AF-A0A2E3SV66-F1
#
_entry.id   AF-A0A2E3SV66-F1
#
_cell.length_a   1.000
_cell.length_b   1.000
_cell.length_c   1.000
_cell.angle_alpha   90.00
_cell.angle_beta   90.00
_cell.angle_gamma   90.00
#
_symmetry.space_group_name_H-M   'P 1'
#
loop_
_entity.id
_entity.type
_entity.pdbx_description
1 polymer ?
#
loop_
_entity_poly.entity_id
_entity_poly.type
_entity_poly.pdbx_seq_one_letter_code
_entity_poly.pdbx_strand_id
1 'polypeptide(L)'
;MDHIHAHLSDLSFLRGMTFGVVHVGIMLIGYYTGFSINRFLKIVSKGYIAGIIGAGFAHIVADFIAAMLDKDLRSATVGIVIGGILPLLLIPFLEKYIAKNPDHIVVGDHEDVKKDLKGHHHGTKK
;
A
#
# COMPACT_ATOMS: atom_id res chain seq x y z
N MET A 1 32.44 -27.09 8.08
CA MET A 1 31.06 -26.94 7.56
C MET A 1 30.39 -25.73 8.21
N ASP A 2 30.59 -25.48 9.51
CA ASP A 2 29.93 -24.40 10.27
C ASP A 2 30.26 -22.97 9.79
N HIS A 3 31.50 -22.71 9.36
CA HIS A 3 31.91 -21.39 8.85
C HIS A 3 31.25 -21.00 7.53
N ILE A 4 30.88 -21.98 6.69
CA ILE A 4 30.18 -21.72 5.41
C ILE A 4 28.71 -21.38 5.70
N HIS A 5 28.07 -22.09 6.63
CA HIS A 5 26.70 -21.78 7.04
C HIS A 5 26.57 -20.39 7.66
N ALA A 6 27.52 -19.99 8.51
CA ALA A 6 27.56 -18.66 9.10
C ALA A 6 27.70 -17.55 8.04
N HIS A 7 28.56 -17.74 7.04
CA HIS A 7 28.73 -16.75 5.99
C HIS A 7 27.50 -16.64 5.08
N LEU A 8 26.85 -17.76 4.76
CA LEU A 8 25.59 -17.78 4.00
C LEU A 8 24.43 -17.14 4.78
N SER A 9 24.37 -17.33 6.11
CA SER A 9 23.37 -16.67 6.94
C SER A 9 23.61 -15.16 7.04
N ASP A 10 24.86 -14.71 7.15
CA ASP A 10 25.20 -13.29 7.20
C ASP A 10 24.86 -12.59 5.88
N LEU A 11 25.17 -13.22 4.75
CA LEU A 11 24.76 -12.76 3.41
C LEU A 11 23.24 -12.66 3.28
N SER A 12 22.51 -13.67 3.75
CA SER A 12 21.04 -13.68 3.71
C SER A 12 20.41 -12.61 4.62
N PHE A 13 20.99 -12.41 5.81
CA PHE A 13 20.57 -11.39 6.76
C PHE A 13 20.78 -9.99 6.22
N LEU A 14 21.99 -9.69 5.72
CA LEU A 14 22.32 -8.38 5.17
C LEU A 14 21.47 -8.07 3.94
N ARG A 15 21.18 -9.08 3.11
CA ARG A 15 20.26 -8.97 1.97
C ARG A 15 18.84 -8.61 2.42
N GLY A 16 18.28 -9.35 3.39
CA GLY A 16 16.97 -9.06 3.96
C GLY A 16 16.88 -7.66 4.57
N MET A 17 17.94 -7.19 5.23
CA MET A 17 18.04 -5.83 5.74
C MET A 17 18.02 -4.79 4.61
N THR A 18 18.79 -5.01 3.53
CA THR A 18 18.85 -4.08 2.40
C THR A 18 17.50 -3.97 1.70
N PHE A 19 16.86 -5.11 1.44
CA PHE A 19 15.50 -5.16 0.89
C PHE A 19 14.51 -4.41 1.81
N GLY A 20 14.52 -4.71 3.11
CA GLY A 20 13.60 -4.10 4.08
C GLY A 20 13.75 -2.58 4.18
N VAL A 21 15.00 -2.07 4.23
CA VAL A 21 15.27 -0.63 4.29
C VAL A 21 14.80 0.07 3.01
N VAL A 22 15.06 -0.52 1.85
CA VAL A 22 14.63 0.05 0.55
C VAL A 22 13.11 0.01 0.41
N HIS A 23 12.48 -1.14 0.67
CA HIS A 23 11.05 -1.34 0.58
C HIS A 23 10.30 -0.36 1.51
N VAL A 24 10.63 -0.37 2.81
CA VAL A 24 9.95 0.50 3.79
C VAL A 24 10.32 1.96 3.56
N GLY A 25 11.57 2.27 3.22
CA GLY A 25 12.02 3.63 2.96
C GLY A 25 11.28 4.28 1.80
N ILE A 26 11.14 3.58 0.66
CA ILE A 26 10.37 4.07 -0.49
C ILE A 26 8.90 4.23 -0.13
N MET A 27 8.32 3.26 0.59
CA MET A 27 6.94 3.35 1.05
C MET A 27 6.69 4.58 1.93
N LEU A 28 7.56 4.84 2.91
CA LEU A 28 7.47 6.00 3.79
C LEU A 28 7.59 7.30 3.00
N ILE A 29 8.54 7.39 2.08
CA ILE A 29 8.66 8.55 1.20
C ILE A 29 7.37 8.75 0.41
N GLY A 30 6.80 7.70 -0.18
CA GLY A 30 5.52 7.77 -0.89
C GLY A 30 4.36 8.30 -0.03
N TYR A 31 4.27 7.82 1.22
CA TYR A 31 3.26 8.30 2.17
C TYR A 31 3.45 9.77 2.56
N TYR A 32 4.66 10.18 2.92
CA TYR A 32 4.93 11.54 3.39
C TYR A 32 4.96 12.59 2.27
N THR A 33 5.37 12.21 1.07
CA THR A 33 5.39 13.13 -0.10
C THR A 33 3.99 13.36 -0.67
N GLY A 34 3.00 12.57 -0.26
CA GLY A 34 1.65 12.70 -0.80
C GLY A 34 1.57 12.31 -2.28
N PHE A 35 2.51 11.47 -2.77
CA PHE A 35 2.43 10.80 -4.07
C PHE A 35 1.36 9.70 -4.02
N SER A 36 0.15 10.09 -3.62
CA SER A 36 -0.97 9.19 -3.43
C SER A 36 -1.81 9.26 -4.69
N ILE A 37 -1.74 8.18 -5.46
CA ILE A 37 -2.72 7.83 -6.48
C ILE A 37 -4.17 7.91 -5.93
N ASN A 38 -4.41 7.92 -4.60
CA ASN A 38 -5.72 8.24 -4.02
C ASN A 38 -6.29 9.58 -4.51
N ARG A 39 -5.47 10.62 -4.72
CA ARG A 39 -6.02 11.93 -5.13
C ARG A 39 -6.62 11.87 -6.53
N PHE A 40 -6.05 11.03 -7.40
CA PHE A 40 -6.55 10.78 -8.75
C PHE A 40 -7.70 9.75 -8.76
N LEU A 41 -7.59 8.66 -7.98
CA LEU A 41 -8.61 7.61 -7.90
C LEU A 41 -9.87 8.03 -7.14
N LYS A 42 -9.77 8.95 -6.17
CA LYS A 42 -10.92 9.53 -5.46
C LYS A 42 -11.90 10.26 -6.37
N ILE A 43 -11.40 10.81 -7.47
CA ILE A 43 -12.25 11.51 -8.45
C ILE A 43 -13.15 10.53 -9.20
N VAL A 44 -12.78 9.25 -9.27
CA VAL A 44 -13.43 8.22 -10.10
C VAL A 44 -14.16 7.16 -9.25
N SER A 45 -13.92 7.06 -7.94
CA SER A 45 -14.44 5.98 -7.09
C SER A 45 -14.81 6.43 -5.67
N LYS A 46 -15.50 5.56 -4.90
CA LYS A 46 -15.76 5.78 -3.46
C LYS A 46 -14.41 5.99 -2.75
N GLY A 47 -14.27 7.06 -1.97
CA GLY A 47 -12.97 7.53 -1.50
C GLY A 47 -12.13 6.52 -0.72
N TYR A 48 -12.74 5.56 0.00
CA TYR A 48 -12.01 4.48 0.68
C TYR A 48 -11.55 3.37 -0.27
N ILE A 49 -12.31 3.04 -1.32
CA ILE A 49 -11.89 2.04 -2.33
C ILE A 49 -10.67 2.57 -3.09
N ALA A 50 -10.69 3.87 -3.44
CA ALA A 50 -9.51 4.56 -3.96
C ALA A 50 -8.31 4.40 -3.02
N GLY A 51 -8.55 4.52 -1.71
CA GLY A 51 -7.58 4.30 -0.64
C GLY A 51 -6.92 2.93 -0.66
N ILE A 52 -7.73 1.87 -0.68
CA ILE A 52 -7.25 0.48 -0.68
C ILE A 52 -6.46 0.18 -1.96
N ILE A 53 -6.98 0.58 -3.12
CA ILE A 53 -6.30 0.39 -4.41
C ILE A 53 -4.98 1.17 -4.45
N GLY A 54 -4.98 2.43 -4.01
CA GLY A 54 -3.80 3.28 -3.99
C GLY A 54 -2.70 2.74 -3.06
N ALA A 55 -3.07 2.29 -1.85
CA ALA A 55 -2.13 1.68 -0.91
C ALA A 55 -1.53 0.38 -1.46
N GLY A 56 -2.37 -0.51 -2.02
CA GLY A 56 -1.90 -1.76 -2.61
C GLY A 56 -1.00 -1.53 -3.83
N PHE A 57 -1.33 -0.56 -4.69
CA PHE A 57 -0.51 -0.22 -5.84
C PHE A 57 0.85 0.36 -5.43
N ALA A 58 0.89 1.28 -4.46
CA ALA A 58 2.14 1.82 -3.92
C ALA A 58 3.05 0.70 -3.37
N HIS A 59 2.46 -0.28 -2.69
CA HIS A 59 3.17 -1.44 -2.18
C HIS A 59 3.84 -2.26 -3.29
N ILE A 60 3.10 -2.57 -4.37
CA ILE A 60 3.64 -3.30 -5.53
C ILE A 60 4.82 -2.56 -6.16
N VAL A 61 4.74 -1.23 -6.26
CA VAL A 61 5.84 -0.42 -6.79
C VAL A 61 7.06 -0.47 -5.86
N ALA A 62 6.87 -0.38 -4.54
CA ALA A 62 7.95 -0.49 -3.59
C ALA A 62 8.62 -1.89 -3.63
N ASP A 63 7.81 -2.95 -3.71
CA ASP A 63 8.29 -4.32 -3.88
C ASP A 63 9.05 -4.52 -5.18
N PHE A 64 8.57 -3.95 -6.28
CA PHE A 64 9.25 -3.97 -7.57
C PHE A 64 10.62 -3.32 -7.48
N ILE A 65 10.71 -2.11 -6.91
CA ILE A 65 11.98 -1.38 -6.81
C ILE A 65 12.94 -2.11 -5.86
N ALA A 66 12.46 -2.59 -4.72
CA ALA A 66 13.27 -3.34 -3.76
C ALA A 66 13.80 -4.65 -4.36
N ALA A 67 12.96 -5.41 -5.07
CA ALA A 67 13.35 -6.65 -5.73
C ALA A 67 14.27 -6.41 -6.94
N MET A 68 14.19 -5.26 -7.61
CA MET A 68 15.12 -4.90 -8.69
C MET A 68 16.51 -4.50 -8.19
N LEU A 69 16.60 -3.97 -6.97
CA LEU A 69 17.89 -3.61 -6.36
C LEU A 69 18.62 -4.81 -5.77
N ASP A 70 17.89 -5.87 -5.42
CA ASP A 70 18.45 -7.15 -5.02
C ASP A 70 18.72 -8.07 -6.25
N LYS A 71 19.99 -8.38 -6.51
CA LYS A 71 20.42 -9.17 -7.68
C LYS A 71 19.78 -10.55 -7.77
N ASP A 72 19.49 -11.20 -6.63
CA ASP A 72 18.94 -12.55 -6.59
C ASP A 72 17.41 -12.54 -6.79
N LEU A 73 16.75 -11.55 -6.19
CA LEU A 73 15.29 -11.38 -6.30
C LEU A 73 14.85 -10.84 -7.66
N ARG A 74 15.76 -10.35 -8.52
CA ARG A 74 15.44 -9.89 -9.88
C ARG A 74 14.68 -10.93 -10.69
N SER A 75 15.06 -12.20 -10.54
CA SER A 75 14.41 -13.32 -11.23
C SER A 75 12.96 -13.53 -10.78
N ALA A 76 12.67 -13.22 -9.51
CA ALA A 76 11.34 -13.32 -8.91
C ALA A 76 10.51 -12.03 -9.04
N THR A 77 11.10 -10.90 -9.43
CA THR A 77 10.44 -9.58 -9.51
C THR A 77 9.14 -9.61 -10.31
N VAL A 78 9.13 -10.28 -11.47
CA VAL A 78 7.91 -10.41 -12.29
C VAL A 78 6.82 -11.17 -11.53
N GLY A 79 7.20 -12.24 -10.83
CA GLY A 79 6.28 -13.01 -9.98
C GLY A 79 5.73 -12.19 -8.82
N ILE A 80 6.57 -11.35 -8.19
CA ILE A 80 6.17 -10.44 -7.11
C ILE A 80 5.14 -9.42 -7.61
N VAL A 81 5.39 -8.80 -8.77
CA VAL A 81 4.47 -7.82 -9.35
C VAL A 81 3.14 -8.47 -9.75
N ILE A 82 3.18 -9.59 -10.47
CA ILE A 82 1.96 -10.31 -10.88
C ILE A 82 1.19 -10.79 -9.64
N GLY A 83 1.90 -11.35 -8.66
CA GLY A 83 1.33 -11.82 -7.40
C GLY A 83 0.70 -10.70 -6.57
N GLY A 84 1.25 -9.49 -6.60
CA GLY A 84 0.66 -8.32 -5.96
C GLY A 84 -0.55 -7.74 -6.69
N ILE A 85 -0.56 -7.79 -8.03
CA ILE A 85 -1.70 -7.32 -8.85
C ILE A 85 -2.92 -8.25 -8.68
N LEU A 86 -2.70 -9.55 -8.54
CA LEU A 86 -3.79 -10.53 -8.52
C LEU A 86 -4.83 -10.28 -7.39
N PRO A 87 -4.45 -10.00 -6.13
CA PRO A 87 -5.39 -9.61 -5.08
C PRO A 87 -6.10 -8.27 -5.33
N LEU A 88 -5.44 -7.30 -5.98
CA LEU A 88 -6.07 -6.00 -6.28
C LEU A 88 -7.30 -6.18 -7.19
N LEU A 89 -7.27 -7.14 -8.11
CA LEU A 89 -8.42 -7.46 -8.98
C LEU A 89 -9.62 -8.00 -8.21
N LEU A 90 -9.41 -8.54 -7.01
CA LEU A 90 -10.48 -9.08 -6.16
C LEU A 90 -11.16 -8.01 -5.29
N ILE A 91 -10.62 -6.79 -5.20
CA ILE A 91 -11.20 -5.69 -4.43
C ILE A 91 -12.70 -5.46 -4.72
N PRO A 92 -13.18 -5.34 -5.97
CA PRO A 92 -14.61 -5.15 -6.23
C PRO A 92 -15.49 -6.32 -5.76
N PHE A 93 -14.94 -7.53 -5.73
CA PHE A 93 -15.62 -8.70 -5.18
C PHE A 93 -15.63 -8.65 -3.65
N LEU A 94 -14.48 -8.43 -3.01
CA LEU A 94 -14.38 -8.29 -1.55
C LEU A 94 -15.33 -7.22 -1.01
N GLU A 95 -15.44 -6.11 -1.72
CA GLU A 95 -16.40 -5.05 -1.43
C GLU A 95 -17.85 -5.55 -1.45
N LYS A 96 -18.25 -6.26 -2.51
CA LYS A 96 -19.63 -6.74 -2.67
C LYS A 96 -20.03 -7.80 -1.64
N TYR A 97 -19.10 -8.65 -1.21
CA TYR A 97 -19.41 -9.82 -0.39
C TYR A 97 -19.05 -9.66 1.11
N ILE A 98 -18.08 -8.82 1.45
CA ILE A 98 -17.59 -8.66 2.83
C ILE A 98 -18.00 -7.30 3.42
N ALA A 99 -17.90 -6.20 2.65
CA ALA A 99 -18.22 -4.86 3.13
C ALA A 99 -19.73 -4.60 3.10
N LYS A 100 -20.46 -5.19 4.07
CA LYS A 100 -21.93 -5.09 4.14
C LYS A 100 -22.44 -3.83 4.87
N ASN A 101 -21.58 -3.08 5.56
CA ASN A 101 -21.96 -1.89 6.34
C ASN A 101 -21.14 -0.65 5.93
N PRO A 102 -21.76 0.42 5.41
CA PRO A 102 -21.07 1.64 4.97
C PRO A 102 -20.45 2.48 6.10
N ASP A 103 -20.81 2.23 7.36
CA ASP A 103 -20.36 3.04 8.51
C ASP A 103 -19.03 2.60 9.14
N HIS A 104 -18.45 1.46 8.76
CA HIS A 104 -17.25 0.93 9.41
C HIS A 104 -15.94 1.27 8.66
N ILE A 105 -15.98 1.66 7.38
CA ILE A 105 -14.75 1.89 6.62
C ILE A 105 -14.32 3.37 6.70
N VAL A 106 -14.26 3.91 7.92
CA VAL A 106 -13.64 5.20 8.21
C VAL A 106 -12.18 4.95 8.54
N VAL A 107 -11.38 4.66 7.52
CA VAL A 107 -9.93 4.72 7.64
C VAL A 107 -9.37 5.44 6.42
N GLY A 108 -8.93 6.68 6.65
CA GLY A 108 -7.96 7.31 5.75
C GLY A 108 -8.48 8.44 4.88
N ASP A 109 -9.51 9.18 5.30
CA ASP A 109 -9.63 10.54 4.78
C ASP A 109 -9.86 11.61 5.85
N HIS A 110 -8.76 12.24 6.27
CA HIS A 110 -8.83 13.40 7.15
C HIS A 110 -9.50 14.61 6.49
N GLU A 111 -9.55 14.68 5.15
CA GLU A 111 -10.23 15.75 4.41
C GLU A 111 -11.74 15.57 4.41
N ASP A 112 -12.27 14.38 4.10
CA ASP A 112 -13.70 14.06 4.19
C ASP A 112 -14.20 14.14 5.64
N VAL A 113 -13.44 13.62 6.62
CA VAL A 113 -13.81 13.76 8.05
C VAL A 113 -13.89 15.24 8.45
N LYS A 114 -12.94 16.09 8.03
CA LYS A 114 -13.00 17.54 8.30
C LYS A 114 -14.15 18.23 7.57
N LYS A 115 -14.48 17.80 6.36
CA LYS A 115 -15.57 18.38 5.55
C LYS A 115 -16.93 18.00 6.12
N ASP A 116 -17.09 16.76 6.57
CA ASP A 116 -18.29 16.28 7.26
C ASP A 116 -18.46 16.91 8.64
N LEU A 117 -17.37 17.05 9.42
CA LEU A 117 -17.37 17.80 10.69
C LEU A 117 -17.74 19.27 10.49
N LYS A 118 -17.29 19.92 9.41
CA LYS A 118 -17.64 21.31 9.10
C LYS A 118 -19.06 21.47 8.55
N GLY A 119 -19.64 20.43 7.94
CA GLY A 119 -21.00 20.44 7.40
C GLY A 119 -22.09 20.45 8.47
N HIS A 120 -21.83 19.86 9.64
CA HIS A 120 -22.81 19.78 10.73
C HIS A 120 -23.00 21.07 11.56
N HIS A 121 -22.28 22.15 11.26
CA HIS A 121 -22.41 23.45 11.96
C HIS A 121 -23.31 24.48 11.24
N HIS A 122 -24.08 24.08 10.21
CA HIS A 122 -25.03 24.96 9.52
C HIS A 122 -26.48 24.45 9.60
N GLY A 123 -26.89 24.00 10.80
CA GLY A 123 -28.21 23.42 11.05
C GLY A 123 -28.94 24.00 12.26
N THR A 124 -28.73 25.27 12.60
CA THR A 124 -29.62 26.01 13.52
C THR A 124 -29.57 27.50 13.18
N LYS A 125 -30.40 27.91 12.21
CA LYS A 125 -30.88 29.30 12.14
C LYS A 125 -32.39 29.30 12.39
N LYS A 126 -32.75 30.10 13.39
CA LYS A 126 -34.09 30.50 13.86
C LYS A 126 -34.89 29.48 14.64
#